data_AF-A0A975FRE1-F1
#
_entry.id   AF-A0A975FRE1-F1
#
_cell.length_a   1.000
_cell.length_b   1.000
_cell.length_c   1.000
_cell.angle_alpha   90.00
_cell.angle_beta   90.00
_cell.angle_gamma   90.00
#
_symmetry.space_group_name_H-M   'P 1'
#
loop_
_entity.id
_entity.type
_entity.pdbx_description
1 polymer ?
#
loop_
_entity_poly.entity_id
_entity_poly.type
_entity_poly.pdbx_seq_one_letter_code
_entity_poly.pdbx_strand_id
1 'polypeptide(L)' 'MNDAHWHLVVNHLPIIFPVVGIIVLIMSLISKSEAVKRTSYLIFIIAALSSIVAMNTGEVRKI' A
#
# COMPACT_ATOMS: atom_id res chain seq x y z
N MET A 1 23.20 1.81 8.18
CA MET A 1 21.74 1.89 8.04
C MET A 1 21.14 1.70 9.43
N ASN A 2 20.31 2.64 9.89
CA ASN A 2 19.66 2.56 11.20
C ASN A 2 18.16 2.36 11.04
N ASP A 3 17.41 2.17 12.12
CA ASP A 3 15.97 1.88 12.02
C ASP A 3 15.16 3.05 11.45
N ALA A 4 15.67 4.30 11.49
CA ALA A 4 15.02 5.44 10.83
C ALA A 4 15.06 5.30 9.30
N HIS A 5 16.15 4.78 8.74
CA HIS A 5 16.23 4.51 7.30
C HIS A 5 15.19 3.46 6.89
N TRP A 6 15.04 2.39 7.68
CA TRP A 6 14.04 1.36 7.44
C TRP A 6 12.60 1.89 7.59
N HIS A 7 12.33 2.69 8.61
CA HIS A 7 11.02 3.32 8.81
C HIS A 7 10.62 4.20 7.63
N LEU A 8 11.54 5.05 7.13
CA LEU A 8 11.26 5.89 5.98
C LEU A 8 10.86 5.06 4.76
N VAL A 9 11.58 3.98 4.44
CA VAL A 9 11.23 3.11 3.30
C VAL A 9 9.85 2.47 3.48
N VAL A 10 9.56 1.92 4.65
CA VAL A 10 8.28 1.26 4.94
C VAL A 10 7.12 2.26 4.89
N ASN A 11 7.35 3.51 5.29
CA ASN A 11 6.34 4.57 5.28
C ASN A 11 5.91 5.00 3.85
N HIS A 12 6.63 4.60 2.81
CA HIS A 12 6.25 4.93 1.42
C HIS A 12 5.24 3.93 0.83
N LEU A 13 5.27 2.69 1.30
CA LEU A 13 4.41 1.61 0.80
C LEU A 13 2.90 1.93 0.88
N PRO A 14 2.39 2.54 1.98
CA PRO A 14 0.97 2.88 2.10
C PRO A 14 0.48 3.94 1.12
N ILE A 15 1.37 4.69 0.44
CA ILE A 15 0.99 5.67 -0.59
C ILE A 15 1.10 5.04 -1.99
N ILE A 16 2.16 4.25 -2.22
CA ILE A 16 2.40 3.62 -3.52
C ILE A 16 1.30 2.60 -3.84
N PHE A 17 0.95 1.73 -2.89
CA PHE A 17 -0.02 0.66 -3.16
C PHE A 17 -1.43 1.18 -3.49
N PRO A 18 -2.00 2.20 -2.82
CA PRO A 18 -3.28 2.78 -3.24
C PRO A 18 -3.23 3.42 -4.63
N VAL A 19 -2.15 4.12 -4.98
CA VAL A 19 -2.00 4.71 -6.32
C VAL A 19 -2.00 3.62 -7.38
N VAL A 20 -1.23 2.56 -7.18
CA VAL A 20 -1.22 1.39 -8.07
C VAL A 20 -2.60 0.70 -8.09
N GLY A 21 -3.25 0.53 -6.93
CA GLY A 21 -4.57 -0.05 -6.80
C GLY A 21 -5.64 0.72 -7.59
N ILE A 22 -5.60 2.05 -7.56
CA ILE A 22 -6.48 2.93 -8.34
C ILE A 22 -6.24 2.72 -9.83
N ILE A 23 -4.98 2.70 -10.28
CA ILE A 23 -4.65 2.48 -11.70
C ILE A 23 -5.19 1.12 -12.16
N VAL A 24 -4.96 0.05 -11.39
CA VAL A 24 -5.44 -1.30 -11.72
C VAL A 24 -6.97 -1.38 -11.67
N LEU A 25 -7.62 -0.70 -10.73
CA LEU A 25 -9.08 -0.62 -10.67
C LEU A 25 -9.63 0.07 -11.92
N ILE A 26 -9.07 1.22 -12.31
CA ILE A 26 -9.46 1.93 -13.54
C ILE A 26 -9.28 1.02 -14.76
N MET A 27 -8.15 0.32 -14.86
CA MET A 27 -7.91 -0.65 -15.94
C MET A 27 -8.96 -1.77 -15.95
N SER A 28 -9.38 -2.24 -14.77
CA SER A 28 -10.44 -3.26 -14.68
C SER A 28 -11.80 -2.77 -15.18
N LEU A 29 -12.09 -1.47 -15.03
CA LEU A 29 -13.33 -0.85 -15.52
C LEU A 29 -13.31 -0.73 -17.04
N ILE A 30 -12.17 -0.34 -17.61
CA ILE A 30 -11.97 -0.25 -19.06
C ILE A 30 -12.01 -1.64 -19.69
N SER A 31 -11.29 -2.61 -19.10
CA SER A 31 -11.23 -3.98 -19.60
C SER A 31 -12.44 -4.84 -19.22
N LYS A 32 -13.34 -4.33 -18.37
CA LYS A 32 -14.50 -5.03 -17.80
C LYS A 32 -14.17 -6.41 -17.20
N SER A 33 -12.96 -6.57 -16.67
CA SER A 33 -12.49 -7.86 -16.16
C SER A 33 -12.70 -7.96 -14.65
N GLU A 34 -13.55 -8.90 -14.23
CA GLU A 34 -13.75 -9.20 -12.80
C GLU A 34 -12.47 -9.72 -12.14
N ALA A 35 -11.60 -10.42 -12.89
CA ALA A 35 -10.32 -10.87 -12.37
C ALA A 35 -9.42 -9.68 -12.01
N VAL A 36 -9.26 -8.71 -12.93
CA VAL A 36 -8.45 -7.50 -12.70
C VAL A 36 -9.05 -6.64 -11.58
N LYS A 37 -10.38 -6.59 -11.49
CA LYS A 37 -11.08 -5.88 -10.41
C LYS A 37 -10.75 -6.51 -9.05
N ARG A 38 -10.81 -7.83 -8.93
CA ARG A 38 -10.41 -8.55 -7.69
C ARG A 38 -8.94 -8.33 -7.35
N THR A 39 -8.05 -8.30 -8.35
CA THR A 39 -6.64 -7.95 -8.13
C THR A 39 -6.47 -6.55 -7.56
N SER A 40 -7.23 -5.56 -8.05
CA SER A 40 -7.18 -4.20 -7.50
C SER A 40 -7.59 -4.15 -6.02
N TYR A 41 -8.62 -4.92 -5.64
CA TYR A 41 -9.03 -5.02 -4.23
C TYR A 41 -7.97 -5.68 -3.36
N LEU A 42 -7.29 -6.71 -3.87
CA LEU A 42 -6.17 -7.33 -3.16
C LEU A 42 -5.02 -6.35 -2.94
N ILE A 43 -4.71 -5.49 -3.93
CA ILE A 43 -3.72 -4.43 -3.78
C ILE A 43 -4.13 -3.44 -2.69
N PHE A 44 -5.40 -3.04 -2.61
CA PHE A 44 -5.89 -2.18 -1.52
C PHE A 44 -5.80 -2.84 -0.14
N ILE A 45 -6.04 -4.16 -0.04
CA ILE A 45 -5.84 -4.90 1.22
C ILE A 45 -4.37 -4.86 1.64
N ILE A 46 -3.44 -5.09 0.70
CA ILE A 46 -1.99 -5.01 0.97
C ILE A 46 -1.60 -3.58 1.40
N ALA A 47 -2.18 -2.56 0.78
CA ALA A 47 -1.97 -1.16 1.18
C ALA A 47 -2.39 -0.91 2.64
N ALA A 48 -3.56 -1.40 3.03
CA ALA A 48 -4.06 -1.26 4.40
C ALA A 48 -3.16 -1.97 5.41
N LEU A 49 -2.72 -3.20 5.12
CA LEU A 49 -1.77 -3.93 5.96
C LEU A 49 -0.43 -3.20 6.07
N SER A 50 0.08 -2.66 4.95
CA SER A 50 1.32 -1.88 4.95
C SER A 50 1.19 -0.61 5.79
N SER A 51 0.01 0.02 5.82
CA SER A 51 -0.27 1.18 6.68
C SER A 51 -0.14 0.83 8.17
N ILE A 52 -0.65 -0.33 8.58
CA ILE A 52 -0.52 -0.80 9.97
C ILE A 52 0.96 -0.95 10.33
N VAL A 53 1.77 -1.57 9.46
CA VAL A 53 3.22 -1.73 9.70
C VAL A 53 3.94 -0.38 9.75
N ALA A 54 3.61 0.53 8.83
CA ALA A 54 4.21 1.88 8.81
C ALA A 54 3.91 2.67 10.09
N MET A 55 2.67 2.61 10.59
CA MET A 55 2.30 3.27 11.85
C MET A 55 3.06 2.70 13.05
N ASN A 56 3.12 1.38 13.18
CA ASN A 56 3.83 0.72 14.29
C ASN A 56 5.33 1.04 14.30
N THR A 57 5.98 1.09 13.13
CA THR A 57 7.41 1.41 13.05
C THR A 57 7.72 2.89 13.36
N GLY A 58 6.74 3.79 13.20
CA GLY A 58 6.89 5.21 13.53
C GLY A 58 6.65 5.54 15.00
N GLU A 59 5.69 4.86 15.64
CA GLU A 59 5.34 5.09 17.04
C GLU A 59 6.46 4.71 18.01
N VAL A 60 7.21 3.63 17.73
CA VAL A 60 8.39 3.22 18.51
C VAL A 60 9.46 4.32 18.59
N ARG A 61 9.42 5.31 17.68
CA ARG A 61 10.42 6.38 17.57
C ARG A 61 9.92 7.76 18.03
N LYS A 62 8.69 7.85 18.56
CA LYS A 62 8.10 9.09 19.11
C LYS A 62 8.46 9.38 20.58
N ILE A 63 9.44 8.67 21.15
CA ILE A 63 9.93 8.83 22.53
C ILE A 63 11.38 9.28 22.52
#